data_AF-A0A9P3AXE0-F1
#
_entry.id   AF-A0A9P3AXE0-F1
#
_cell.length_a   1.000
_cell.length_b   1.000
_cell.length_c   1.000
_cell.angle_alpha   90.00
_cell.angle_beta   90.00
_cell.angle_gamma   90.00
#
_symmetry.space_group_name_H-M   'P 1'
#
loop_
_entity.id
_entity.type
_entity.pdbx_description
1 polymer ?
#
loop_
_entity_poly.entity_id
_entity_poly.type
_entity_poly.pdbx_seq_one_letter_code
_entity_poly.pdbx_strand_id
1 'polypeptide(L)'
;MASAVPSSDIRINARLSGADAARFQELLSRSGLPASDLLRDALREYHAAHVRPQRDSVALLAGYIGSGEGPEDLSVRYKDYLTEALEEKIPLMVQEPHDPR
;
A
#
# COMPACT_ATOMS: atom_id res chain seq x y z
N MET A 1 40.55 19.07 -12.23
CA MET A 1 40.25 18.06 -13.27
C MET A 1 38.75 17.80 -13.20
N ALA A 2 37.99 18.17 -14.23
CA ALA A 2 36.54 17.98 -14.25
C ALA A 2 36.24 16.52 -14.59
N SER A 3 35.59 15.80 -13.66
CA SER A 3 35.13 14.44 -13.90
C SER A 3 33.95 14.49 -14.88
N ALA A 4 34.08 13.82 -16.02
CA ALA A 4 32.98 13.68 -16.96
C ALA A 4 31.87 12.86 -16.28
N VAL A 5 30.68 13.44 -16.16
CA VAL A 5 29.48 12.71 -15.75
C VAL A 5 29.26 11.60 -16.77
N PRO A 6 29.23 10.31 -16.38
CA PRO A 6 28.94 9.24 -17.33
C PRO A 6 27.55 9.52 -17.92
N SER A 7 27.43 9.57 -19.24
CA SER A 7 26.10 9.71 -19.84
C SER A 7 25.29 8.48 -19.42
N SER A 8 24.22 8.70 -18.66
CA SER A 8 23.30 7.65 -18.22
C SER A 8 22.41 7.14 -19.36
N ASP A 9 22.85 7.31 -20.61
CA ASP A 9 22.12 6.91 -21.79
C ASP A 9 22.31 5.40 -22.01
N ILE A 10 21.20 4.68 -21.98
CA ILE A 10 21.16 3.24 -22.24
C ILE A 10 20.64 3.03 -23.65
N ARG A 11 21.40 2.31 -24.49
CA ARG A 11 20.95 1.87 -25.81
C ARG A 11 20.21 0.54 -25.68
N ILE A 12 18.98 0.50 -26.17
CA ILE A 12 18.13 -0.68 -26.14
C ILE A 12 18.01 -1.23 -27.56
N ASN A 13 18.47 -2.46 -27.78
CA ASN A 13 18.20 -3.22 -29.00
C ASN A 13 17.05 -4.19 -28.70
N ALA A 14 15.84 -3.86 -29.15
CA ALA A 14 14.65 -4.69 -28.95
C ALA A 14 14.00 -5.03 -30.29
N ARG A 15 13.54 -6.26 -30.43
CA ARG A 15 12.77 -6.71 -31.59
C ARG A 15 11.32 -6.94 -31.16
N LEU A 16 10.41 -6.13 -31.69
CA LEU A 16 8.98 -6.35 -31.58
C LEU A 16 8.53 -7.30 -32.70
N SER A 17 7.67 -8.26 -32.38
CA SER A 17 7.13 -9.21 -33.35
C SER A 17 5.64 -9.49 -33.10
N GLY A 18 4.93 -9.93 -34.15
CA GLY A 18 3.52 -10.32 -34.02
C GLY A 18 2.61 -9.15 -33.61
N ALA A 19 1.74 -9.40 -32.63
CA ALA A 19 0.73 -8.45 -32.19
C ALA A 19 1.32 -7.14 -31.62
N ASP A 20 2.46 -7.22 -30.93
CA ASP A 20 3.09 -6.04 -30.33
C ASP A 20 3.69 -5.11 -31.40
N ALA A 21 4.22 -5.67 -32.49
CA ALA A 21 4.68 -4.89 -33.62
C ALA A 21 3.52 -4.16 -34.31
N ALA A 22 2.37 -4.83 -34.48
CA ALA A 22 1.18 -4.22 -35.07
C ALA A 22 0.64 -3.07 -34.21
N ARG A 23 0.54 -3.28 -32.89
CA ARG A 23 0.11 -2.24 -31.93
C ARG A 23 1.08 -1.05 -31.91
N PHE A 24 2.38 -1.31 -31.97
CA PHE A 24 3.38 -0.26 -32.00
C PHE A 24 3.28 0.58 -33.30
N GLN A 25 3.08 -0.06 -34.45
CA GLN A 25 2.85 0.64 -35.72
C GLN A 25 1.57 1.48 -35.69
N GLU A 26 0.49 0.95 -35.13
CA GLU A 26 -0.75 1.69 -34.93
C GLU A 26 -0.52 2.96 -34.08
N LEU A 27 0.17 2.82 -32.94
CA LEU A 27 0.48 3.96 -32.07
C LEU A 27 1.36 5.01 -32.75
N LEU A 28 2.35 4.59 -33.55
CA LEU A 28 3.15 5.51 -34.35
C LEU A 28 2.29 6.30 -35.35
N SER A 29 1.43 5.61 -36.10
CA SER A 29 0.58 6.24 -37.10
C SER A 29 -0.40 7.26 -36.51
N ARG A 30 -0.92 7.00 -35.30
CA ARG A 30 -1.89 7.87 -34.64
C ARG A 30 -1.26 9.06 -33.92
N SER A 31 -0.09 8.86 -33.33
CA SER A 31 0.58 9.88 -32.52
C SER A 31 1.36 10.89 -33.36
N GLY A 32 1.86 10.49 -34.53
CA GLY A 32 2.77 11.32 -35.34
C GLY A 32 4.12 11.58 -34.68
N LEU A 33 4.43 10.88 -33.57
CA LEU A 33 5.67 11.02 -32.82
C LEU A 33 6.75 10.09 -33.41
N PRO A 34 8.03 10.45 -33.28
CA PRO A 34 9.12 9.54 -33.59
C PRO A 34 9.13 8.37 -32.59
N ALA A 35 9.56 7.20 -33.07
CA ALA A 35 9.52 5.96 -32.28
C ALA A 35 10.29 6.03 -30.96
N SER A 36 11.37 6.80 -30.90
CA SER A 36 12.12 7.04 -29.67
C SER A 36 11.33 7.78 -28.61
N ASP A 37 10.50 8.75 -29.02
CA ASP A 37 9.73 9.57 -28.09
C ASP A 37 8.51 8.79 -27.61
N LEU A 38 7.86 8.03 -28.50
CA LEU A 38 6.80 7.10 -28.13
C LEU A 38 7.29 6.06 -27.10
N LEU A 39 8.47 5.47 -27.31
CA LEU A 39 9.05 4.52 -26.35
C LEU A 39 9.44 5.20 -25.03
N ARG A 40 9.94 6.44 -25.07
CA ARG A 40 10.28 7.21 -23.88
C ARG A 40 9.04 7.47 -23.02
N ASP A 41 7.95 7.87 -23.65
CA ASP A 41 6.70 8.15 -22.95
C ASP A 41 6.04 6.87 -22.41
N ALA A 42 6.05 5.78 -23.18
CA ALA A 42 5.59 4.48 -22.69
C ALA A 42 6.40 3.99 -21.48
N LEU A 43 7.73 4.19 -21.48
CA LEU A 43 8.57 3.83 -20.35
C LEU A 43 8.27 4.68 -19.10
N ARG A 44 8.04 5.98 -19.29
CA ARG A 44 7.63 6.89 -18.19
C ARG A 44 6.30 6.48 -17.59
N GLU A 45 5.32 6.15 -18.43
CA GLU A 45 4.01 5.69 -18.00
C GLU A 45 4.12 4.36 -17.25
N TYR A 46 4.87 3.39 -17.80
CA TYR A 46 5.12 2.12 -17.16
C TYR A 46 5.78 2.30 -15.78
N HIS A 47 6.80 3.16 -15.69
CA HIS A 47 7.47 3.48 -14.44
C HIS A 47 6.51 4.11 -13.43
N ALA A 48 5.72 5.11 -13.83
CA ALA A 48 4.75 5.77 -12.94
C ALA A 48 3.69 4.78 -12.41
N ALA A 49 3.25 3.85 -13.26
CA ALA A 49 2.26 2.84 -12.89
C ALA A 49 2.81 1.75 -11.95
N HIS A 50 4.07 1.34 -12.13
CA HIS A 50 4.62 0.14 -11.48
C HIS A 50 5.65 0.42 -10.40
N VAL A 51 6.28 1.59 -10.39
CA VAL A 51 7.29 1.98 -9.41
C VAL A 51 6.65 2.73 -8.24
N ARG A 52 5.42 2.34 -7.86
CA ARG A 52 4.94 2.70 -6.52
C ARG A 52 5.97 2.11 -5.54
N PRO A 53 6.52 2.90 -4.60
CA PRO A 53 7.37 2.34 -3.58
C PRO A 53 6.56 1.24 -2.91
N GLN A 54 7.10 0.02 -2.92
CA GLN A 54 6.60 -1.07 -2.11
C GLN A 54 6.81 -0.60 -0.67
N ARG A 55 5.86 0.19 -0.15
CA ARG A 55 5.90 0.68 1.22
C ARG A 55 5.85 -0.58 2.06
N ASP A 56 6.92 -0.82 2.78
CA ASP A 56 7.00 -1.91 3.73
C ASP A 56 5.77 -1.81 4.64
N SER A 57 4.86 -2.77 4.50
CA SER A 57 3.60 -2.80 5.24
C SER A 57 3.88 -2.88 6.74
N VAL A 58 5.02 -3.46 7.13
CA VAL A 58 5.50 -3.48 8.50
C VAL A 58 5.87 -2.07 8.96
N ALA A 59 6.56 -1.27 8.13
CA ALA A 59 6.90 0.12 8.47
C ALA A 59 5.65 1.01 8.60
N LEU A 60 4.61 0.78 7.79
CA LEU A 60 3.33 1.50 7.91
C LEU A 60 2.57 1.15 9.18
N LEU A 61 2.66 -0.09 9.64
CA LEU A 61 1.93 -0.60 10.79
C LEU A 61 2.76 -0.57 12.08
N ALA A 62 4.05 -0.23 12.03
CA ALA A 62 4.94 -0.18 13.19
C ALA A 62 4.43 0.76 14.29
N GLY A 63 3.71 1.83 13.94
CA GLY A 63 3.08 2.75 14.89
C GLY A 63 1.72 2.28 15.43
N TYR A 64 1.18 1.15 14.95
CA TYR A 64 -0.13 0.61 15.32
C TYR A 64 -0.05 -0.80 15.93
N ILE A 65 1.04 -1.54 15.69
CA ILE A 65 1.29 -2.85 16.28
C ILE A 65 2.01 -2.65 17.62
N GLY A 66 1.35 -3.01 18.73
CA GLY A 66 1.93 -2.94 20.07
C GLY A 66 1.82 -1.56 20.76
N SER A 67 1.11 -0.60 20.17
CA SER A 67 0.94 0.76 20.71
C SER A 67 -0.12 0.89 21.81
N GLY A 68 -0.66 -0.24 22.29
CA GLY A 68 -1.61 -0.25 23.40
C GLY A 68 -0.87 -0.44 24.71
N GLU A 69 -0.99 0.51 25.63
CA GLU A 69 -0.62 0.28 27.04
C GLU A 69 -1.68 -0.61 27.69
N GLY A 70 -1.26 -1.73 28.27
CA GLY A 70 -2.17 -2.64 28.95
C GLY A 70 -1.45 -3.86 29.51
N PRO A 71 -2.15 -4.65 30.35
CA PRO A 71 -1.61 -5.89 30.90
C PRO A 71 -1.20 -6.89 29.80
N GLU A 72 -0.10 -7.62 29.99
CA GLU A 72 0.38 -8.63 29.03
C GLU A 72 -0.66 -9.74 28.76
N ASP A 73 -1.52 -10.02 29.75
CA ASP A 73 -2.59 -11.00 29.69
C ASP A 73 -3.94 -10.42 29.24
N LEU A 74 -3.98 -9.14 28.79
CA LEU A 74 -5.20 -8.47 28.38
C LEU A 74 -5.99 -9.27 27.35
N SER A 75 -5.31 -9.91 26.39
CA SER A 75 -5.98 -10.73 25.37
C SER A 75 -6.70 -11.97 25.95
N VAL A 76 -6.16 -12.55 27.01
CA VAL A 76 -6.68 -13.77 27.65
C VAL A 76 -7.77 -13.43 28.67
N ARG A 77 -7.57 -12.33 29.42
CA ARG A 77 -8.41 -11.93 30.55
C ARG A 77 -9.22 -10.67 30.29
N TYR A 78 -9.45 -10.31 29.02
CA TYR A 78 -10.14 -9.06 28.67
C TYR A 78 -11.51 -8.91 29.34
N LYS A 79 -12.23 -10.02 29.59
CA LYS A 79 -13.54 -10.01 30.25
C LYS A 79 -13.45 -9.63 31.72
N ASP A 80 -12.40 -10.07 32.41
CA ASP A 80 -12.18 -9.73 33.83
C ASP A 80 -11.93 -8.23 33.94
N TYR A 81 -10.96 -7.73 33.16
CA TYR A 81 -10.63 -6.30 33.11
C TYR A 81 -11.81 -5.42 32.69
N LEU A 82 -12.62 -5.89 31.73
CA LEU A 82 -13.82 -5.18 31.31
C LEU A 82 -14.88 -5.18 32.41
N THR A 83 -15.07 -6.30 33.11
CA THR A 83 -16.06 -6.41 34.20
C THR A 83 -15.68 -5.48 35.34
N GLU A 84 -14.43 -5.52 35.81
CA GLU A 84 -13.93 -4.63 36.86
C GLU A 84 -14.08 -3.15 36.49
N ALA A 85 -13.69 -2.78 35.27
CA ALA A 85 -13.81 -1.40 34.80
C ALA A 85 -15.25 -0.93 34.62
N LEU A 86 -16.18 -1.85 34.31
CA LEU A 86 -17.60 -1.55 34.18
C LEU A 86 -18.30 -1.47 35.54
N GLU A 87 -17.91 -2.26 36.53
CA GLU A 87 -18.42 -2.16 37.90
C GLU A 87 -18.12 -0.79 38.52
N GLU A 88 -16.94 -0.23 38.24
CA GLU A 88 -16.57 1.11 38.70
C GLU A 88 -17.38 2.22 38.00
N LYS A 89 -17.69 2.05 36.70
CA LYS A 89 -18.29 3.10 35.86
C LYS A 89 -19.81 3.02 35.76
N ILE A 90 -20.38 1.85 35.96
CA ILE A 90 -21.80 1.57 35.84
C ILE A 90 -22.19 0.79 37.08
N PRO A 91 -22.73 1.45 38.13
CA PRO A 91 -23.36 0.72 39.21
C PRO A 91 -24.57 -0.01 38.62
N LEU A 92 -24.40 -1.28 38.30
CA LEU A 92 -25.46 -2.16 37.82
C LEU A 92 -26.48 -2.31 38.96
N MET A 93 -27.51 -1.46 38.96
CA MET A 93 -28.74 -1.77 39.68
C MET A 93 -29.36 -2.98 38.99
N VAL A 94 -29.09 -4.17 39.54
CA VAL A 94 -29.86 -5.36 39.24
C VAL A 94 -31.30 -5.07 39.70
N GLN A 95 -32.22 -4.82 38.76
CA GLN A 95 -33.63 -4.83 39.09
C GLN A 95 -33.98 -6.25 39.50
N GLU A 96 -34.31 -6.45 40.79
CA GLU A 96 -34.83 -7.72 41.26
C GLU A 96 -36.07 -8.10 40.42
N PRO A 97 -36.23 -9.39 40.07
CA PRO A 97 -37.40 -9.82 39.32
C PRO A 97 -38.65 -9.50 40.12
N HIS A 98 -39.52 -8.67 39.53
CA HIS A 98 -40.84 -8.38 40.06
C HIS A 98 -41.62 -9.70 40.15
N ASP A 99 -41.79 -10.22 41.37
CA ASP A 99 -42.64 -11.37 41.67
C ASP A 99 -44.10 -10.94 41.50
N PRO A 100 -44.82 -11.37 40.45
CA PRO A 100 -46.23 -11.10 40.31
C PRO A 100 -46.98 -12.23 41.01
N ARG A 101 -47.38 -11.98 42.26
CA ARG A 101 -48.43 -12.77 42.90
C ARG A 101 -49.73 -12.72 42.11
#